data_AF-A0A924C6Q6-F1
#
_entry.id   AF-A0A924C6Q6-F1
#
_cell.length_a   1.000
_cell.length_b   1.000
_cell.length_c   1.000
_cell.angle_alpha   90.00
_cell.angle_beta   90.00
_cell.angle_gamma   90.00
#
_symmetry.space_group_name_H-M   'P 1'
#
loop_
_entity.id
_entity.type
_entity.pdbx_description
1 polymer ?
#
loop_
_entity_poly.entity_id
_entity_poly.type
_entity_poly.pdbx_seq_one_letter_code
_entity_poly.pdbx_strand_id
1 'polypeptide(L)'
;MSSSTVKNHSAYLKKILLAGSQEEVKQNLDVTINSLLAQNQGINKVDRFTAALMDELELLSPMNKDAGQWSNIHMARVYLHQMRKKS
;
A
#
# COMPACT_ATOMS: atom_id res chain seq x y z
N MET A 1 -19.38 7.63 12.88
CA MET A 1 -18.00 7.26 13.26
C MET A 1 -17.18 7.02 11.98
N SER A 2 -16.68 8.07 11.34
CA SER A 2 -15.95 7.93 10.07
C SER A 2 -14.90 9.03 9.96
N SER A 3 -13.66 8.79 10.40
CA SER A 3 -12.57 9.76 10.14
C SER A 3 -11.15 9.19 10.22
N SER A 4 -10.95 8.02 10.83
CA SER A 4 -9.60 7.49 11.07
C SER A 4 -9.05 6.61 9.94
N THR A 5 -9.88 5.94 9.14
CA THR A 5 -9.40 5.01 8.10
C THR A 5 -8.89 5.74 6.84
N VAL A 6 -9.60 6.78 6.39
CA VAL A 6 -9.26 7.56 5.18
C VAL A 6 -8.00 8.42 5.38
N LYS A 7 -7.72 8.87 6.61
CA LYS A 7 -6.52 9.66 6.93
C LYS A 7 -5.21 8.87 6.81
N ASN A 8 -5.25 7.54 6.72
CA ASN A 8 -4.06 6.70 6.69
C ASN A 8 -3.59 6.34 5.26
N HIS A 9 -4.46 6.27 4.26
CA HIS A 9 -4.08 5.79 2.92
C HIS A 9 -3.11 6.73 2.20
N SER A 10 -3.38 8.04 2.23
CA SER A 10 -2.48 9.04 1.63
C SER A 10 -1.09 9.05 2.28
N ALA A 11 -1.01 8.72 3.57
CA ALA A 11 0.26 8.59 4.27
C ALA A 11 1.04 7.36 3.79
N TYR A 12 0.36 6.24 3.50
CA TYR A 12 1.00 5.05 2.93
C TYR A 12 1.43 5.26 1.49
N LEU A 13 0.59 5.90 0.67
CA LEU A 13 0.95 6.28 -0.69
C LEU A 13 2.24 7.13 -0.68
N LYS A 14 2.33 8.10 0.23
CA LYS A 14 3.53 8.93 0.41
C LYS A 14 4.75 8.09 0.84
N LYS A 15 4.59 7.10 1.72
CA LYS A 15 5.69 6.19 2.09
C LYS A 15 6.18 5.35 0.91
N ILE A 16 5.28 4.88 0.05
CA ILE A 16 5.65 4.16 -1.19
C ILE A 16 6.43 5.09 -2.12
N LEU A 17 5.94 6.30 -2.33
CA LEU A 17 6.58 7.27 -3.22
C LEU A 17 7.96 7.72 -2.72
N LEU A 18 8.13 7.88 -1.41
CA LEU A 18 9.37 8.38 -0.81
C LEU A 18 10.37 7.29 -0.42
N ALA A 19 10.02 6.01 -0.59
CA ALA A 19 10.93 4.92 -0.31
C ALA A 19 12.20 5.02 -1.17
N GLY A 20 13.37 4.87 -0.55
CA GLY A 20 14.67 4.86 -1.24
C GLY A 20 14.94 3.58 -2.02
N SER A 21 14.13 2.53 -1.81
CA SER A 21 14.26 1.26 -2.54
C SER A 21 12.94 0.48 -2.61
N GLN A 22 12.88 -0.48 -3.55
CA GLN A 22 11.78 -1.43 -3.66
C GLN A 22 11.63 -2.32 -2.40
N GLU A 23 12.74 -2.67 -1.74
CA GLU A 23 12.70 -3.47 -0.51
C GLU A 23 12.07 -2.65 0.63
N GLU A 24 12.36 -1.35 0.72
CA GLU A 24 11.73 -0.46 1.68
C GLU A 24 10.22 -0.32 1.43
N VAL A 25 9.77 -0.31 0.17
CA VAL A 25 8.33 -0.36 -0.18
C VAL A 25 7.69 -1.61 0.43
N LYS A 26 8.31 -2.78 0.24
CA LYS A 26 7.81 -4.05 0.77
C LYS A 26 7.77 -4.05 2.30
N GLN A 27 8.85 -3.62 2.96
CA GLN A 27 8.91 -3.52 4.42
C GLN A 27 7.83 -2.59 4.98
N ASN A 28 7.60 -1.44 4.33
CA ASN A 28 6.54 -0.51 4.72
C ASN A 28 5.15 -1.13 4.62
N LEU A 29 4.90 -1.93 3.57
CA LEU A 29 3.64 -2.65 3.40
C LEU A 29 3.49 -3.74 4.46
N ASP A 30 4.52 -4.55 4.69
CA ASP A 30 4.52 -5.62 5.70
C ASP A 30 4.22 -5.10 7.10
N VAL A 31 4.91 -4.03 7.53
CA VAL A 31 4.67 -3.39 8.84
C VAL A 31 3.21 -2.94 8.96
N THR A 32 2.66 -2.38 7.88
CA THR A 32 1.29 -1.88 7.86
C THR A 32 0.26 -2.99 7.98
N ILE A 33 0.41 -4.03 7.17
CA ILE A 33 -0.49 -5.18 7.15
C ILE A 33 -0.41 -5.94 8.47
N ASN A 34 0.79 -6.17 8.99
CA ASN A 34 0.98 -6.81 10.29
C ASN A 34 0.37 -5.99 11.42
N SER A 35 0.46 -4.66 11.38
CA SER A 35 -0.20 -3.79 12.36
C SER A 35 -1.72 -3.90 12.28
N LEU A 36 -2.29 -3.96 11.07
CA LEU A 36 -3.73 -4.14 10.88
C LEU A 36 -4.20 -5.51 11.41
N LEU A 37 -3.44 -6.58 11.14
CA LEU A 37 -3.69 -7.92 11.68
C LEU A 37 -3.62 -7.94 13.21
N ALA A 38 -2.56 -7.35 13.79
CA ALA A 38 -2.33 -7.33 15.24
C ALA A 38 -3.39 -6.54 16.02
N GLN A 39 -4.00 -5.53 15.40
CA GLN A 39 -5.10 -4.76 15.99
C GLN A 39 -6.44 -5.52 16.02
N ASN A 40 -6.43 -6.84 15.75
CA ASN A 40 -7.61 -7.71 15.72
C ASN A 40 -8.68 -7.19 14.74
N GLN A 41 -8.27 -6.45 13.71
CA GLN A 41 -9.16 -5.82 12.74
C GLN A 41 -9.78 -6.84 11.76
N GLY A 42 -9.36 -8.11 11.83
CA GLY A 42 -9.87 -9.20 11.02
C GLY A 42 -9.38 -9.14 9.57
N ILE A 43 -9.29 -10.31 8.94
CA ILE A 43 -8.84 -10.49 7.54
C ILE A 43 -9.60 -9.54 6.60
N ASN A 44 -10.91 -9.36 6.80
CA ASN A 44 -11.76 -8.47 6.01
C ASN A 44 -11.28 -7.01 5.94
N LYS A 45 -10.64 -6.48 6.98
CA LYS A 45 -10.12 -5.10 6.94
C LYS A 45 -8.79 -5.00 6.22
N VAL A 46 -7.95 -6.03 6.30
CA VAL A 46 -6.72 -6.11 5.49
C VAL A 46 -7.08 -6.21 4.02
N ASP A 47 -8.07 -7.02 3.65
CA ASP A 47 -8.54 -7.12 2.27
C ASP A 47 -9.09 -5.80 1.74
N ARG A 48 -9.92 -5.10 2.53
CA ARG A 48 -10.44 -3.77 2.15
C ARG A 48 -9.32 -2.74 2.01
N PHE A 49 -8.34 -2.76 2.91
CA PHE A 49 -7.20 -1.85 2.85
C PHE A 49 -6.34 -2.12 1.61
N THR A 50 -5.97 -3.37 1.35
CA THR A 50 -5.14 -3.75 0.21
C THR A 50 -5.84 -3.50 -1.12
N ALA A 51 -7.15 -3.74 -1.21
CA ALA A 51 -7.95 -3.40 -2.38
C ALA A 51 -7.99 -1.89 -2.63
N ALA A 52 -8.30 -1.08 -1.60
CA ALA A 52 -8.35 0.37 -1.74
C ALA A 52 -6.98 0.97 -2.12
N LEU A 53 -5.89 0.46 -1.53
CA LEU A 53 -4.54 0.91 -1.86
C LEU A 53 -4.14 0.50 -3.28
N MET A 54 -4.55 -0.68 -3.76
CA MET A 54 -4.36 -1.07 -5.16
C MET A 54 -5.07 -0.11 -6.11
N ASP A 55 -6.36 0.17 -5.87
CA ASP A 55 -7.16 1.08 -6.70
C ASP A 55 -6.50 2.47 -6.76
N GLU A 56 -6.05 3.00 -5.62
CA GLU A 56 -5.32 4.27 -5.55
C GLU A 56 -4.01 4.24 -6.36
N LEU A 57 -3.24 3.16 -6.25
CA LEU A 57 -2.01 3.01 -7.01
C LEU A 57 -2.30 2.93 -8.51
N GLU A 58 -3.35 2.25 -8.96
CA GLU A 58 -3.75 2.14 -10.37
C GLU A 58 -4.11 3.49 -11.00
N LEU A 59 -4.67 4.41 -10.23
CA LEU A 59 -5.00 5.77 -10.67
C LEU A 59 -3.78 6.68 -10.85
N LEU A 60 -2.60 6.27 -10.36
CA LEU A 60 -1.38 7.07 -10.53
C LEU A 60 -0.85 7.01 -11.97
N SER A 61 -0.61 8.19 -12.53
CA SER A 61 0.02 8.38 -13.84
C SER A 61 1.54 8.57 -13.72
N PRO A 62 2.34 7.98 -14.62
CA PRO A 62 3.79 8.15 -14.66
C PRO A 62 4.21 9.59 -15.00
N MET A 63 3.35 10.40 -15.64
CA MET A 63 3.71 11.74 -16.11
C MET A 63 4.18 12.70 -15.00
N ASN A 64 3.78 12.44 -13.75
CA ASN A 64 4.12 13.27 -12.59
C ASN A 64 4.97 12.51 -11.57
N LYS A 65 5.76 11.53 -12.01
CA LYS A 65 6.56 10.66 -11.15
C LYS A 65 7.94 10.49 -11.76
N ASP A 66 8.98 10.55 -10.92
CA ASP A 66 10.31 10.16 -11.36
C ASP A 66 10.40 8.63 -11.53
N ALA A 67 11.48 8.15 -12.17
CA ALA A 67 11.67 6.74 -12.44
C ALA A 67 11.70 5.87 -11.16
N GLY A 68 12.24 6.40 -10.06
CA GLY A 68 12.29 5.70 -8.77
C GLY A 68 10.89 5.58 -8.16
N GLN A 69 10.14 6.68 -8.14
CA GLN A 69 8.75 6.71 -7.69
C GLN A 69 7.87 5.75 -8.49
N TRP A 70 8.04 5.72 -9.82
CA TRP A 70 7.28 4.82 -10.68
C TRP A 70 7.64 3.35 -10.45
N SER A 71 8.93 3.07 -10.26
CA SER A 71 9.42 1.74 -9.87
C SER A 71 8.83 1.28 -8.53
N ASN A 72 8.76 2.17 -7.54
CA ASN A 72 8.16 1.89 -6.24
C ASN A 72 6.65 1.61 -6.33
N ILE A 73 5.92 2.39 -7.14
CA ILE A 73 4.48 2.15 -7.42
C ILE A 73 4.29 0.76 -8.02
N HIS A 74 5.09 0.40 -9.03
CA HIS A 74 5.01 -0.92 -9.65
C HIS A 74 5.30 -2.05 -8.65
N MET A 75 6.33 -1.90 -7.82
CA MET A 75 6.63 -2.89 -6.78
C MET A 75 5.46 -3.04 -5.80
N ALA A 76 4.88 -1.94 -5.32
CA ALA A 76 3.73 -1.99 -4.43
C ALA A 76 2.54 -2.74 -5.05
N ARG A 77 2.23 -2.48 -6.33
CA ARG A 77 1.17 -3.19 -7.07
C ARG A 77 1.43 -4.70 -7.13
N VAL A 78 2.65 -5.09 -7.52
CA VAL A 78 3.03 -6.52 -7.60
C VAL A 78 2.90 -7.19 -6.23
N TYR A 79 3.38 -6.53 -5.17
CA TYR A 79 3.36 -7.09 -3.83
C TYR A 79 1.92 -7.32 -3.33
N LEU A 80 1.06 -6.31 -3.47
CA LEU A 80 -0.35 -6.38 -3.07
C LEU A 80 -1.10 -7.48 -3.84
N HIS A 81 -0.85 -7.62 -5.14
CA HIS A 81 -1.40 -8.73 -5.93
C HIS A 81 -0.95 -10.10 -5.42
N GLN A 82 0.33 -10.26 -5.09
CA GLN A 82 0.86 -11.53 -4.58
C GLN A 82 0.23 -11.91 -3.24
N MET A 83 0.03 -10.94 -2.34
CA MET A 83 -0.63 -11.20 -1.08
C MET A 83 -2.07 -11.65 -1.26
N ARG A 84 -2.84 -10.94 -2.09
CA ARG A 84 -4.25 -11.27 -2.34
C ARG A 84 -4.46 -12.61 -3.05
N LYS A 85 -3.44 -13.14 -3.73
CA LYS A 85 -3.47 -14.50 -4.30
C LYS A 85 -3.17 -15.60 -3.27
N LYS A 86 -2.60 -15.25 -2.12
CA LYS A 86 -2.19 -16.21 -1.06
C LYS A 86 -3.17 -16.28 0.12
N SER A 87 -4.06 -15.29 0.26
CA SER A 87 -5.17 -15.28 1.23
C SER A 87 -6.41 -15.95 0.64
#